data_AF-A0A8J5GH06-F1
#
_entry.id   AF-A0A8J5GH06-F1
#
_cell.length_a   1.000
_cell.length_b   1.000
_cell.length_c   1.000
_cell.angle_alpha   90.00
_cell.angle_beta   90.00
_cell.angle_gamma   90.00
#
_symmetry.space_group_name_H-M   'P 1'
#
loop_
_entity.id
_entity.type
_entity.pdbx_description
1 polymer ?
#
loop_
_entity_poly.entity_id
_entity_poly.type
_entity_poly.pdbx_seq_one_letter_code
_entity_poly.pdbx_strand_id
1 'polypeptide(L)'
;MSSTTTPSPPRAAAVPGLAADDVAAAAEAAFARHSSPGLKRSGRGVAVMWFRNDLRLLDNEALVRAWAASECLLPVYCLDPRHFGTTHYFGFPKTGAIRARFLIECLEDLKKNMMNRGLNLLVQYGKPESILPQIVKTLSAHTVYAQKETCSEELLVERLVRKGLQEVVLPQGGSSNQRGAINPKLVLVWGSTMYHSDDLPFTANNLPDVYTQFRKAVESKSTVRNCFKLPPSLGPLPEDSLLDGIGGWGTIPILEQLGLKEIKACQIFHSMSMDFLDE
;
A
#
# COMPACT_ATOMS: atom_id res chain seq x y z
N MET A 1 22.38 25.56 26.79
CA MET A 1 22.57 24.11 26.57
C MET A 1 21.19 23.51 26.38
N SER A 2 20.75 23.39 25.12
CA SER A 2 19.41 22.88 24.79
C SER A 2 19.50 21.35 24.72
N SER A 3 18.81 20.67 25.63
CA SER A 3 18.72 19.21 25.66
C SER A 3 17.76 18.73 24.59
N THR A 4 18.32 18.28 23.47
CA THR A 4 17.62 17.51 22.44
C THR A 4 17.12 16.21 23.06
N THR A 5 15.81 16.13 23.30
CA THR A 5 15.16 14.89 23.72
C THR A 5 14.89 14.08 22.46
N THR A 6 15.61 12.97 22.29
CA THR A 6 15.36 11.99 21.23
C THR A 6 13.97 11.38 21.43
N PRO A 7 13.11 11.34 20.40
CA PRO A 7 11.82 10.67 20.51
C PRO A 7 12.04 9.17 20.69
N SER A 8 11.41 8.59 21.71
CA SER A 8 11.39 7.14 21.93
C SER A 8 10.73 6.44 20.75
N PRO A 9 11.22 5.27 20.32
CA PRO A 9 10.61 4.53 19.22
C PRO A 9 9.15 4.17 19.55
N PRO A 10 8.25 4.15 18.56
CA PRO A 10 6.87 3.73 18.78
C PRO A 10 6.88 2.30 19.32
N ARG A 11 6.33 2.14 20.51
CA ARG A 11 6.31 0.86 21.22
C ARG A 11 5.11 0.08 20.69
N ALA A 12 5.32 -0.66 19.60
CA ALA A 12 4.37 -1.67 19.15
C ALA A 12 3.99 -2.53 20.37
N ALA A 13 2.70 -2.60 20.68
CA ALA A 13 2.23 -3.32 21.85
C ALA A 13 2.51 -4.82 21.65
N ALA A 14 3.34 -5.41 22.52
CA ALA A 14 3.61 -6.84 22.47
C ALA A 14 2.31 -7.62 22.72
N VAL A 15 2.05 -8.64 21.90
CA VAL A 15 0.91 -9.53 22.11
C VAL A 15 1.12 -10.24 23.46
N PRO A 16 0.17 -10.16 24.40
CA PRO A 16 0.33 -10.82 25.70
C PRO A 16 0.64 -12.31 25.54
N GLY A 17 1.77 -12.75 26.11
CA GLY A 17 2.21 -14.15 26.05
C GLY A 17 3.08 -14.53 24.85
N LEU A 18 3.43 -13.60 23.96
CA LEU A 18 4.39 -13.82 22.87
C LEU A 18 5.56 -12.84 22.99
N ALA A 19 6.79 -13.37 23.01
CA ALA A 19 7.97 -12.52 22.97
C ALA A 19 8.12 -11.91 21.55
N ALA A 20 8.82 -10.77 21.46
CA ALA A 20 9.08 -10.15 20.16
C ALA A 20 9.82 -11.10 19.19
N ASP A 21 10.70 -11.95 19.72
CA ASP A 21 11.44 -12.96 18.96
C ASP A 21 10.51 -14.04 18.41
N ASP A 22 9.48 -14.45 19.15
CA ASP A 22 8.50 -15.44 18.70
C ASP A 22 7.69 -14.90 17.51
N VAL A 23 7.30 -13.63 17.58
CA VAL A 23 6.56 -12.95 16.49
C VAL A 23 7.44 -12.84 15.24
N ALA A 24 8.71 -12.46 15.41
CA ALA A 24 9.66 -12.38 14.31
C ALA A 24 9.92 -13.76 13.67
N ALA A 25 10.09 -14.81 14.48
CA ALA A 25 10.26 -16.18 14.00
C ALA A 25 9.02 -16.69 13.25
N ALA A 26 7.82 -16.41 13.76
CA ALA A 26 6.58 -16.76 13.08
C ALA A 26 6.43 -16.05 11.73
N ALA A 27 6.81 -14.77 11.66
CA ALA A 27 6.81 -14.00 10.42
C ALA A 27 7.79 -14.58 9.38
N GLU A 28 9.03 -14.86 9.77
CA GLU A 28 10.02 -15.46 8.86
C GLU A 28 9.61 -16.88 8.41
N ALA A 29 9.00 -17.67 9.30
CA ALA A 29 8.43 -18.96 8.92
C ALA A 29 7.29 -18.81 7.89
N ALA A 30 6.46 -17.77 8.00
CA ALA A 30 5.43 -17.47 7.00
C ALA A 30 6.07 -17.09 5.66
N PHE A 31 7.09 -16.23 5.66
CA PHE A 31 7.82 -15.90 4.44
C PHE A 31 8.47 -17.11 3.79
N ALA A 32 9.09 -18.01 4.55
CA ALA A 32 9.66 -19.25 4.02
C ALA A 32 8.59 -20.13 3.34
N ARG A 33 7.42 -20.31 3.97
CA ARG A 33 6.30 -21.11 3.40
C ARG A 33 5.70 -20.51 2.14
N HIS A 34 5.65 -19.19 2.05
CA HIS A 34 4.99 -18.45 0.98
C HIS A 34 5.97 -17.86 -0.05
N SER A 35 7.25 -18.22 0.01
CA SER A 35 8.23 -17.86 -1.02
C SER A 35 8.46 -19.00 -2.02
N SER A 36 8.77 -18.65 -3.27
CA SER A 36 9.13 -19.61 -4.31
C SER A 36 10.35 -19.14 -5.10
N PRO A 37 11.50 -19.85 -5.06
CA PRO A 37 12.69 -19.48 -5.82
C PRO A 37 12.52 -19.68 -7.34
N GLY A 38 11.50 -20.42 -7.78
CA GLY A 38 11.25 -20.71 -9.19
C GLY A 38 10.54 -19.58 -9.96
N LEU A 39 10.18 -18.48 -9.31
CA LEU A 39 9.55 -17.33 -9.95
C LEU A 39 10.54 -16.67 -10.91
N LYS A 40 10.14 -16.53 -12.18
CA LYS A 40 10.97 -15.93 -13.23
C LYS A 40 10.70 -14.44 -13.34
N ARG A 41 11.76 -13.66 -13.46
CA ARG A 41 11.72 -12.23 -13.77
C ARG A 41 12.20 -12.02 -15.20
N SER A 42 11.35 -11.45 -16.05
CA SER A 42 11.66 -11.18 -17.47
C SER A 42 11.30 -9.76 -17.91
N GLY A 43 10.78 -8.96 -16.99
CA GLY A 43 10.49 -7.56 -17.19
C GLY A 43 11.72 -6.71 -17.50
N ARG A 44 11.49 -5.53 -18.08
CA ARG A 44 12.54 -4.55 -18.37
C ARG A 44 12.13 -3.17 -17.86
N GLY A 45 13.12 -2.35 -17.49
CA GLY A 45 12.90 -0.99 -17.03
C GLY A 45 12.31 -0.92 -15.62
N VAL A 46 11.83 0.26 -15.25
CA VAL A 46 11.37 0.56 -13.89
C VAL A 46 9.84 0.46 -13.81
N ALA A 47 9.34 -0.24 -12.80
CA ALA A 47 7.93 -0.17 -12.39
C ALA A 47 7.80 0.45 -10.99
N VAL A 48 6.63 1.03 -10.74
CA VAL A 48 6.24 1.57 -9.44
C VAL A 48 5.17 0.65 -8.83
N MET A 49 5.35 0.22 -7.60
CA MET A 49 4.32 -0.45 -6.81
C MET A 49 3.73 0.56 -5.82
N TRP A 50 2.51 1.02 -6.09
CA TRP A 50 1.79 1.96 -5.24
C TRP A 50 0.94 1.21 -4.20
N PHE A 51 1.39 1.27 -2.95
CA PHE A 51 0.70 0.72 -1.80
C PHE A 51 -0.40 1.65 -1.28
N ARG A 52 -1.50 1.04 -0.83
CA ARG A 52 -2.68 1.70 -0.25
C ARG A 52 -3.10 0.95 1.02
N ASN A 53 -4.25 0.28 1.01
CA ASN A 53 -4.73 -0.56 2.11
C ASN A 53 -4.20 -2.01 2.04
N ASP A 54 -3.19 -2.26 1.21
CA ASP A 54 -2.58 -3.56 0.95
C ASP A 54 -1.14 -3.62 1.49
N LEU A 55 -0.91 -3.09 2.70
CA LEU A 55 0.40 -2.93 3.37
C LEU A 55 1.04 -4.27 3.80
N ARG A 56 1.26 -5.17 2.84
CA ARG A 56 1.82 -6.50 3.04
C ARG A 56 2.61 -6.96 1.81
N LEU A 57 3.58 -7.83 2.03
CA LEU A 57 4.33 -8.49 0.95
C LEU A 57 3.73 -9.85 0.57
N LEU A 58 3.27 -10.61 1.56
CA LEU A 58 2.68 -11.92 1.35
C LEU A 58 1.32 -11.81 0.66
N ASP A 59 1.08 -12.72 -0.29
CA ASP A 59 -0.17 -12.79 -1.05
C ASP A 59 -0.59 -11.44 -1.65
N ASN A 60 0.38 -10.70 -2.18
CA ASN A 60 0.17 -9.44 -2.87
C ASN A 60 0.42 -9.63 -4.37
N GLU A 61 -0.66 -9.87 -5.12
CA GLU A 61 -0.58 -10.10 -6.56
C GLU A 61 -0.06 -8.87 -7.32
N ALA A 62 -0.46 -7.66 -6.92
CA ALA A 62 0.01 -6.43 -7.55
C ALA A 62 1.53 -6.30 -7.45
N LEU A 63 2.09 -6.59 -6.27
CA LEU A 63 3.54 -6.62 -6.04
C LEU A 63 4.24 -7.67 -6.91
N VAL A 64 3.74 -8.90 -6.94
CA VAL A 64 4.35 -10.00 -7.72
C VAL A 64 4.31 -9.71 -9.22
N ARG A 65 3.17 -9.19 -9.72
CA ARG A 65 3.04 -8.78 -11.12
C ARG A 65 3.99 -7.63 -11.46
N ALA A 66 4.11 -6.64 -10.58
CA ALA A 66 5.03 -5.52 -10.77
C ALA A 66 6.49 -6.01 -10.83
N TRP A 67 6.89 -6.86 -9.89
CA TRP A 67 8.23 -7.46 -9.84
C TRP A 67 8.55 -8.28 -11.09
N ALA A 68 7.64 -9.15 -11.53
CA ALA A 68 7.86 -10.01 -12.69
C ALA A 68 7.97 -9.21 -14.00
N ALA A 69 7.26 -8.09 -14.08
CA ALA A 69 7.15 -7.24 -15.26
C ALA A 69 8.18 -6.11 -15.35
N SER A 70 9.04 -5.92 -14.33
CA SER A 70 10.10 -4.91 -14.34
C SER A 70 11.49 -5.47 -14.08
N GLU A 71 12.53 -4.69 -14.34
CA GLU A 71 13.92 -4.95 -13.96
C GLU A 71 14.27 -4.31 -12.61
N CYS A 72 13.72 -3.12 -12.35
CA CYS A 72 13.79 -2.45 -11.06
C CYS A 72 12.37 -2.15 -10.56
N LEU A 73 12.16 -2.21 -9.26
CA LEU A 73 10.86 -1.96 -8.65
C LEU A 73 10.98 -0.90 -7.56
N LEU A 74 10.15 0.15 -7.63
CA LEU A 74 10.04 1.15 -6.57
C LEU A 74 8.70 1.03 -5.83
N PRO A 75 8.71 0.53 -4.58
CA PRO A 75 7.57 0.63 -3.68
C PRO A 75 7.32 2.07 -3.23
N VAL A 76 6.08 2.53 -3.32
CA VAL A 76 5.67 3.90 -2.96
C VAL A 76 4.40 3.85 -2.11
N TYR A 77 4.40 4.63 -1.03
CA TYR A 77 3.21 4.95 -0.25
C TYR A 77 3.01 6.47 -0.22
N CYS A 78 1.80 6.92 -0.58
CA CYS A 78 1.42 8.33 -0.53
C CYS A 78 0.52 8.58 0.68
N LEU A 79 0.98 9.39 1.63
CA LEU A 79 0.16 9.93 2.70
C LEU A 79 -0.73 11.02 2.14
N ASP A 80 -1.93 10.61 1.74
CA ASP A 80 -2.90 11.49 1.15
C ASP A 80 -3.50 12.43 2.22
N PRO A 81 -3.38 13.77 2.07
CA PRO A 81 -3.94 14.72 3.04
C PRO A 81 -5.45 14.58 3.19
N ARG A 82 -6.17 14.04 2.18
CA ARG A 82 -7.62 13.79 2.27
C ARG A 82 -7.99 12.79 3.37
N HIS A 83 -7.11 11.85 3.70
CA HIS A 83 -7.37 10.87 4.77
C HIS A 83 -7.33 11.48 6.17
N PHE A 84 -6.78 12.68 6.32
CA PHE A 84 -6.71 13.44 7.57
C PHE A 84 -7.58 14.71 7.55
N GLY A 85 -8.48 14.82 6.56
CA GLY A 85 -9.53 15.83 6.53
C GLY A 85 -10.71 15.46 7.43
N THR A 86 -11.93 15.73 6.97
CA THR A 86 -13.16 15.46 7.73
C THR A 86 -14.09 14.45 7.05
N THR A 87 -14.97 13.81 7.82
CA THR A 87 -16.03 12.94 7.30
C THR A 87 -17.06 13.74 6.52
N HIS A 88 -17.67 13.10 5.51
CA HIS A 88 -18.49 13.76 4.50
C HIS A 88 -19.66 14.61 5.04
N TYR A 89 -20.45 14.06 5.98
CA TYR A 89 -21.67 14.73 6.45
C TYR A 89 -21.48 15.54 7.74
N PHE A 90 -20.75 14.99 8.71
CA PHE A 90 -20.75 15.50 10.09
C PHE A 90 -19.45 16.17 10.50
N GLY A 91 -18.47 16.30 9.60
CA GLY A 91 -17.26 17.08 9.88
C GLY A 91 -16.29 16.46 10.90
N PHE A 92 -16.51 15.22 11.36
CA PHE A 92 -15.58 14.54 12.28
C PHE A 92 -14.21 14.28 11.63
N PRO A 93 -13.12 14.11 12.38
CA PRO A 93 -11.83 13.72 11.82
C PRO A 93 -11.96 12.45 10.97
N LYS A 94 -11.55 12.52 9.70
CA LYS A 94 -11.64 11.40 8.76
C LYS A 94 -10.86 10.20 9.29
N THR A 95 -9.69 10.44 9.90
CA THR A 95 -8.86 9.45 10.59
C THR A 95 -8.51 9.90 12.00
N GLY A 96 -8.96 9.15 13.00
CA GLY A 96 -8.62 9.38 14.40
C GLY A 96 -7.21 8.89 14.76
N ALA A 97 -6.71 9.36 15.91
CA ALA A 97 -5.34 9.11 16.37
C ALA A 97 -4.97 7.62 16.49
N ILE A 98 -5.90 6.78 16.96
CA ILE A 98 -5.65 5.33 17.12
C ILE A 98 -5.37 4.67 15.77
N ARG A 99 -6.20 4.96 14.75
CA ARG A 99 -6.03 4.39 13.42
C ARG A 99 -4.80 4.99 12.70
N ALA A 100 -4.50 6.26 12.92
CA ALA A 100 -3.28 6.88 12.41
C ALA A 100 -2.02 6.24 13.00
N ARG A 101 -2.00 5.95 14.31
CA ARG A 101 -0.90 5.24 14.97
C ARG A 101 -0.71 3.85 14.37
N PHE A 102 -1.80 3.10 14.23
CA PHE A 102 -1.78 1.78 13.60
C PHE A 102 -1.24 1.83 12.16
N LEU A 103 -1.64 2.85 11.38
CA LEU A 103 -1.11 3.06 10.04
C LEU A 103 0.40 3.31 10.04
N ILE A 104 0.90 4.17 10.94
CA ILE A 104 2.33 4.45 11.08
C ILE A 104 3.10 3.15 11.37
N GLU A 105 2.62 2.36 12.32
CA GLU A 105 3.22 1.05 12.68
C GLU A 105 3.21 0.06 11.50
N CYS A 106 2.13 0.04 10.70
CA CYS A 106 2.07 -0.78 9.48
C CYS A 106 3.10 -0.34 8.44
N LEU A 107 3.32 0.96 8.26
CA LEU A 107 4.32 1.48 7.32
C LEU A 107 5.75 1.15 7.76
N GLU A 108 6.01 1.21 9.07
CA GLU A 108 7.31 0.85 9.63
C GLU A 108 7.61 -0.64 9.43
N ASP A 109 6.64 -1.51 9.72
CA ASP A 109 6.78 -2.95 9.51
C ASP A 109 6.92 -3.30 8.02
N LEU A 110 6.12 -2.68 7.15
CA LEU A 110 6.21 -2.87 5.70
C LEU A 110 7.59 -2.48 5.18
N LYS A 111 8.10 -1.31 5.58
CA LYS A 111 9.43 -0.81 5.20
C LYS A 111 10.54 -1.77 5.65
N LYS A 112 10.49 -2.23 6.90
CA LYS A 112 11.42 -3.23 7.45
C LYS A 112 11.39 -4.53 6.64
N ASN A 113 10.20 -5.06 6.37
CA ASN A 113 10.04 -6.31 5.62
C ASN A 113 10.53 -6.21 4.17
N MET A 114 10.41 -5.03 3.55
CA MET A 114 10.98 -4.74 2.22
C MET A 114 12.50 -4.65 2.23
N MET A 115 13.08 -3.96 3.21
CA MET A 115 14.55 -3.85 3.38
C MET A 115 15.20 -5.22 3.50
N ASN A 116 14.60 -6.12 4.29
CA ASN A 116 15.07 -7.49 4.44
C ASN A 116 15.06 -8.31 3.14
N ARG A 117 14.37 -7.82 2.09
CA ARG A 117 14.19 -8.50 0.78
C ARG A 117 14.77 -7.70 -0.38
N GLY A 118 15.67 -6.76 -0.09
CA GLY A 118 16.43 -6.01 -1.10
C GLY A 118 15.67 -4.86 -1.76
N LEU A 119 14.60 -4.38 -1.13
CA LEU A 119 13.86 -3.17 -1.53
C LEU A 119 13.85 -2.14 -0.38
N ASN A 120 13.07 -1.09 -0.53
CA ASN A 120 12.79 -0.07 0.48
C ASN A 120 11.42 0.54 0.15
N LEU A 121 10.85 1.32 1.07
CA LEU A 121 9.56 2.00 0.88
C LEU A 121 9.78 3.52 0.77
N LEU A 122 9.45 4.08 -0.39
CA LEU A 122 9.36 5.52 -0.58
C LEU A 122 8.05 6.03 0.03
N VAL A 123 8.14 6.93 1.00
CA VAL A 123 6.96 7.52 1.66
C VAL A 123 6.88 9.00 1.34
N GLN A 124 5.79 9.43 0.71
CA GLN A 124 5.60 10.82 0.30
C GLN A 124 4.31 11.40 0.87
N TYR A 125 4.34 12.66 1.28
CA TYR A 125 3.15 13.38 1.73
C TYR A 125 2.54 14.19 0.60
N GLY A 126 1.27 13.91 0.27
CA GLY A 126 0.56 14.59 -0.80
C GLY A 126 -0.38 13.67 -1.58
N LYS A 127 -1.00 14.23 -2.61
CA LYS A 127 -2.00 13.52 -3.41
C LYS A 127 -1.33 12.53 -4.40
N PRO A 128 -1.76 11.26 -4.46
CA PRO A 128 -1.19 10.27 -5.39
C PRO A 128 -1.20 10.73 -6.85
N GLU A 129 -2.25 11.43 -7.28
CA GLU A 129 -2.39 11.96 -8.65
C GLU A 129 -1.38 13.05 -9.01
N SER A 130 -0.67 13.63 -8.04
CA SER A 130 0.42 14.57 -8.27
C SER A 130 1.78 13.89 -8.10
N ILE A 131 1.93 13.07 -7.07
CA ILE A 131 3.19 12.41 -6.73
C ILE A 131 3.57 11.33 -7.76
N LEU A 132 2.63 10.45 -8.11
CA LEU A 132 2.94 9.30 -8.98
C LEU A 132 3.37 9.71 -10.39
N PRO A 133 2.71 10.68 -11.06
CA PRO A 133 3.21 11.20 -12.35
C PRO A 133 4.61 11.80 -12.27
N GLN A 134 4.93 12.52 -11.18
CA GLN A 134 6.27 13.07 -10.96
C GLN A 134 7.31 11.96 -10.84
N ILE A 135 7.05 10.95 -10.00
CA ILE A 135 7.95 9.78 -9.84
C ILE A 135 8.16 9.06 -11.16
N VAL A 136 7.07 8.80 -11.88
CA VAL A 136 7.10 8.13 -13.18
C VAL A 136 7.95 8.89 -14.19
N LYS A 137 7.83 10.22 -14.24
CA LYS A 137 8.63 11.08 -15.11
C LYS A 137 10.12 11.02 -14.73
N THR A 138 10.45 11.15 -13.45
CA THR A 138 11.84 11.17 -12.98
C THR A 138 12.55 9.84 -13.24
N LEU A 139 11.86 8.71 -13.01
CA LEU A 139 12.46 7.37 -13.13
C LEU A 139 12.26 6.74 -14.51
N SER A 140 11.59 7.43 -15.43
CA SER A 140 11.12 6.85 -16.70
C SER A 140 10.38 5.52 -16.50
N ALA A 141 9.56 5.43 -15.44
CA ALA A 141 8.88 4.20 -15.08
C ALA A 141 7.75 3.89 -16.07
N HIS A 142 7.69 2.65 -16.56
CA HIS A 142 6.73 2.29 -17.61
C HIS A 142 5.33 2.02 -17.07
N THR A 143 5.19 1.61 -15.80
CA THR A 143 3.90 1.19 -15.23
C THR A 143 3.86 1.41 -13.73
N VAL A 144 2.70 1.90 -13.26
CA VAL A 144 2.31 1.94 -11.85
C VAL A 144 1.34 0.79 -11.62
N TYR A 145 1.66 -0.09 -10.67
CA TYR A 145 0.80 -1.16 -10.19
C TYR A 145 0.19 -0.77 -8.85
N ALA A 146 -1.07 -1.11 -8.64
CA ALA A 146 -1.73 -0.95 -7.33
C ALA A 146 -2.88 -1.96 -7.19
N GLN A 147 -3.32 -2.21 -5.96
CA GLN A 147 -4.55 -2.95 -5.72
C GLN A 147 -5.77 -2.08 -6.09
N LYS A 148 -6.77 -2.71 -6.72
CA LYS A 148 -8.05 -2.11 -7.11
C LYS A 148 -8.92 -1.88 -5.88
N GLU A 149 -9.52 -0.69 -5.77
CA GLU A 149 -10.52 -0.36 -4.75
C GLU A 149 -11.93 -0.23 -5.35
N THR A 150 -12.94 -0.14 -4.49
CA THR A 150 -14.36 -0.17 -4.91
C THR A 150 -15.16 1.08 -4.58
N CYS A 151 -14.73 1.89 -3.61
CA CYS A 151 -15.50 3.01 -3.08
C CYS A 151 -15.22 4.34 -3.82
N SER A 152 -16.16 5.28 -3.73
CA SER A 152 -16.19 6.51 -4.55
C SER A 152 -14.91 7.36 -4.46
N GLU A 153 -14.42 7.61 -3.24
CA GLU A 153 -13.21 8.42 -3.01
C GLU A 153 -11.99 7.76 -3.67
N GLU A 154 -11.83 6.47 -3.47
CA GLU A 154 -10.75 5.67 -4.02
C GLU A 154 -10.79 5.58 -5.55
N LEU A 155 -11.98 5.39 -6.13
CA LEU A 155 -12.18 5.36 -7.59
C LEU A 155 -11.88 6.72 -8.23
N LEU A 156 -12.19 7.81 -7.54
CA LEU A 156 -11.82 9.15 -8.00
C LEU A 156 -10.30 9.31 -8.05
N VAL A 157 -9.58 8.89 -7.00
CA VAL A 157 -8.11 8.93 -6.98
C VAL A 157 -7.52 8.09 -8.13
N GLU A 158 -8.01 6.86 -8.33
CA GLU A 158 -7.56 6.02 -9.45
C GLU A 158 -7.75 6.69 -10.81
N ARG A 159 -8.89 7.37 -11.01
CA ARG A 159 -9.18 8.13 -12.24
C ARG A 159 -8.22 9.31 -12.42
N LEU A 160 -7.95 10.05 -11.35
CA LEU A 160 -7.06 11.21 -11.38
C LEU A 160 -5.61 10.79 -11.62
N VAL A 161 -5.13 9.72 -10.96
CA VAL A 161 -3.80 9.13 -11.21
C VAL A 161 -3.69 8.68 -12.66
N ARG A 162 -4.68 7.95 -13.18
CA ARG A 162 -4.68 7.52 -14.58
C ARG A 162 -4.57 8.70 -15.54
N LYS A 163 -5.32 9.78 -15.29
CA LYS A 163 -5.25 11.00 -16.10
C LYS A 163 -3.86 11.64 -16.00
N GLY A 164 -3.32 11.82 -14.80
CA GLY A 164 -1.99 12.40 -14.60
C GLY A 164 -0.88 11.60 -15.29
N LEU A 165 -0.97 10.26 -15.30
CA LEU A 165 -0.01 9.40 -16.01
C LEU A 165 -0.10 9.52 -17.54
N GLN A 166 -1.28 9.80 -18.10
CA GLN A 166 -1.45 10.02 -19.54
C GLN A 166 -0.82 11.33 -20.03
N GLU A 167 -0.66 12.30 -19.13
CA GLU A 167 -0.03 13.60 -19.42
C GLU A 167 1.51 13.51 -19.38
N VAL A 168 2.07 12.41 -18.86
CA VAL A 168 3.53 12.20 -18.79
C VAL A 168 4.05 11.65 -20.12
N VAL A 169 4.99 12.38 -20.72
CA VAL A 169 5.75 11.94 -21.89
C VAL A 169 7.15 11.52 -21.44
N LEU A 170 7.49 10.25 -21.66
CA LEU A 170 8.82 9.72 -21.34
C LEU A 170 9.81 9.94 -22.49
N PRO A 171 11.06 10.35 -22.21
CA PRO A 171 12.09 10.50 -23.23
C PRO A 171 12.44 9.14 -23.85
N GLN A 172 12.64 9.10 -25.18
CA GLN A 172 13.03 7.88 -25.88
C GLN A 172 14.48 7.51 -25.55
N GLY A 173 14.70 6.26 -25.10
CA GLY A 173 16.03 5.68 -25.09
C GLY A 173 16.47 5.43 -26.53
N GLY A 174 17.59 6.04 -26.94
CA GLY A 174 18.12 5.90 -28.30
C GLY A 174 18.61 4.47 -28.57
N SER A 175 17.83 3.68 -29.31
CA SER A 175 18.37 2.70 -30.27
C SER A 175 17.27 2.20 -31.20
N SER A 176 17.55 2.34 -32.49
CA SER A 176 17.01 1.68 -33.69
C SER A 176 15.61 1.01 -33.65
N ASN A 177 14.74 1.55 -34.51
CA ASN A 177 13.67 0.90 -35.24
C ASN A 177 12.56 0.18 -34.44
N GLN A 178 11.48 0.95 -34.28
CA GLN A 178 10.14 0.59 -33.80
C GLN A 178 9.93 0.53 -32.28
N ARG A 179 9.20 1.54 -31.75
CA ARG A 179 7.81 1.41 -31.26
C ARG A 179 7.40 2.75 -30.63
N GLY A 180 6.13 3.14 -30.80
CA GLY A 180 5.61 4.47 -30.46
C GLY A 180 5.83 4.89 -28.99
N ALA A 181 5.55 6.17 -28.70
CA ALA A 181 5.67 6.76 -27.36
C ALA A 181 5.15 5.81 -26.26
N ILE A 182 6.01 5.45 -25.31
CA ILE A 182 5.62 4.62 -24.16
C ILE A 182 4.90 5.55 -23.19
N ASN A 183 3.57 5.53 -23.24
CA ASN A 183 2.76 6.20 -22.24
C ASN A 183 2.71 5.33 -20.97
N PRO A 184 3.07 5.89 -19.80
CA PRO A 184 2.96 5.17 -18.54
C PRO A 184 1.53 4.68 -18.29
N LYS A 185 1.40 3.47 -17.76
CA LYS A 185 0.10 2.83 -17.51
C LYS A 185 -0.16 2.68 -16.02
N LEU A 186 -1.43 2.79 -15.62
CA LEU A 186 -1.91 2.34 -14.32
C LEU A 186 -2.53 0.95 -14.47
N VAL A 187 -1.96 -0.05 -13.81
CA VAL A 187 -2.49 -1.41 -13.74
C VAL A 187 -3.08 -1.63 -12.34
N LEU A 188 -4.39 -1.87 -12.30
CA LEU A 188 -5.12 -2.13 -11.05
C LEU A 188 -5.44 -3.61 -10.96
N VAL A 189 -5.07 -4.24 -9.85
CA VAL A 189 -5.19 -5.69 -9.62
C VAL A 189 -6.18 -5.94 -8.50
N TRP A 190 -7.15 -6.83 -8.71
CA TRP A 190 -8.08 -7.23 -7.66
C TRP A 190 -7.36 -8.08 -6.59
N GLY A 191 -7.66 -7.90 -5.30
CA GLY A 191 -6.92 -8.63 -4.25
C GLY A 191 -7.41 -8.54 -2.81
N SER A 192 -8.55 -7.90 -2.53
CA SER A 192 -9.05 -7.71 -1.16
C SER A 192 -9.96 -8.83 -0.64
N THR A 193 -10.44 -9.72 -1.51
CA THR A 193 -11.50 -10.70 -1.16
C THR A 193 -11.01 -12.14 -1.25
N MET A 194 -11.56 -13.00 -0.39
CA MET A 194 -11.26 -14.44 -0.37
C MET A 194 -11.69 -15.16 -1.66
N TYR A 195 -12.89 -14.85 -2.18
CA TYR A 195 -13.30 -15.24 -3.52
C TYR A 195 -12.92 -14.12 -4.49
N HIS A 196 -12.15 -14.45 -5.53
CA HIS A 196 -11.78 -13.47 -6.55
C HIS A 196 -13.02 -13.03 -7.34
N SER A 197 -13.10 -11.75 -7.72
CA SER A 197 -14.25 -11.19 -8.46
C SER A 197 -14.61 -11.99 -9.71
N ASP A 198 -13.59 -12.42 -10.43
CA ASP A 198 -13.72 -13.13 -11.71
C ASP A 198 -14.14 -14.60 -11.55
N ASP A 199 -14.09 -15.15 -10.32
CA ASP A 199 -14.46 -16.53 -10.04
C ASP A 199 -15.88 -16.64 -9.44
N LEU A 200 -16.58 -15.51 -9.31
CA LEU A 200 -17.95 -15.48 -8.80
C LEU A 200 -18.93 -16.06 -9.84
N PRO A 201 -19.99 -16.76 -9.41
CA PRO A 201 -20.96 -17.37 -10.32
C PRO A 201 -22.00 -16.36 -10.84
N PHE A 202 -21.75 -15.07 -10.63
CA PHE A 202 -22.57 -13.93 -11.04
C PHE A 202 -21.66 -12.71 -11.20
N THR A 203 -22.12 -11.71 -11.94
CA THR A 203 -21.45 -10.42 -12.04
C THR A 203 -21.80 -9.52 -10.85
N ALA A 204 -21.01 -8.47 -10.61
CA ALA A 204 -21.27 -7.52 -9.52
C ALA A 204 -22.67 -6.87 -9.58
N ASN A 205 -23.22 -6.68 -10.79
CA ASN A 205 -24.57 -6.13 -10.97
C ASN A 205 -25.69 -7.14 -10.64
N ASN A 206 -25.37 -8.43 -10.57
CA ASN A 206 -26.30 -9.51 -10.27
C ASN A 206 -25.94 -10.19 -8.93
N LEU A 207 -25.32 -9.44 -8.01
CA LEU A 207 -25.02 -9.92 -6.67
C LEU A 207 -26.33 -10.14 -5.90
N PRO A 208 -26.54 -11.29 -5.23
CA PRO A 208 -27.76 -11.50 -4.46
C PRO A 208 -27.86 -10.52 -3.28
N ASP A 209 -29.02 -9.88 -3.15
CA ASP A 209 -29.31 -8.97 -2.02
C ASP A 209 -29.37 -9.68 -0.65
N VAL A 210 -29.52 -11.01 -0.67
CA VAL A 210 -29.53 -11.84 0.54
C VAL A 210 -28.19 -12.56 0.68
N TYR A 211 -27.46 -12.25 1.76
CA TYR A 211 -26.15 -12.85 2.06
C TYR A 211 -26.14 -14.38 1.98
N THR A 212 -27.18 -15.05 2.50
CA THR A 212 -27.25 -16.52 2.48
C THR A 212 -27.30 -17.09 1.06
N GLN A 213 -27.92 -16.38 0.11
CA GLN A 213 -27.93 -16.78 -1.30
C GLN A 213 -26.55 -16.60 -1.93
N PHE A 214 -25.88 -15.47 -1.66
CA PHE A 214 -24.48 -15.24 -2.04
C PHE A 214 -23.58 -16.36 -1.53
N ARG A 215 -23.61 -16.66 -0.22
CA ARG A 215 -22.76 -17.66 0.43
C ARG A 215 -22.95 -19.06 -0.18
N LYS A 216 -24.20 -19.51 -0.31
CA LYS A 216 -24.50 -20.82 -0.93
C LYS A 216 -24.00 -20.92 -2.36
N ALA A 217 -24.11 -19.84 -3.14
CA ALA A 217 -23.67 -19.82 -4.52
C ALA A 217 -22.14 -19.91 -4.63
N VAL A 218 -21.38 -19.13 -3.85
CA VAL A 218 -19.92 -19.14 -3.92
C VAL A 218 -19.30 -20.42 -3.34
N GLU A 219 -19.85 -20.96 -2.24
CA GLU A 219 -19.38 -22.24 -1.68
C GLU A 219 -19.61 -23.42 -2.64
N SER A 220 -20.67 -23.38 -3.44
CA SER A 220 -21.00 -24.46 -4.37
C SER A 220 -20.36 -24.32 -5.75
N LYS A 221 -20.09 -23.09 -6.22
CA LYS A 221 -19.73 -22.82 -7.62
C LYS A 221 -18.42 -22.05 -7.82
N SER A 222 -17.79 -21.58 -6.75
CA SER A 222 -16.52 -20.86 -6.81
C SER A 222 -15.45 -21.61 -6.04
N THR A 223 -14.19 -21.29 -6.31
CA THR A 223 -13.05 -21.87 -5.59
C THR A 223 -12.20 -20.74 -5.00
N VAL A 224 -11.74 -20.91 -3.76
CA VAL A 224 -10.78 -20.00 -3.16
C VAL A 224 -9.41 -20.27 -3.78
N ARG A 225 -8.80 -19.22 -4.35
CA ARG A 225 -7.48 -19.34 -4.97
C ARG A 225 -6.41 -19.59 -3.92
N ASN A 226 -5.35 -20.29 -4.31
CA ASN A 226 -4.15 -20.39 -3.48
C ASN A 226 -3.47 -19.02 -3.38
N CYS A 227 -2.87 -18.72 -2.22
CA CYS A 227 -2.09 -17.50 -2.04
C CYS A 227 -0.93 -17.42 -3.05
N PHE A 228 -0.67 -16.22 -3.55
CA PHE A 228 0.47 -15.94 -4.42
C PHE A 228 1.78 -16.19 -3.68
N LYS A 229 2.73 -16.82 -4.37
CA LYS A 229 4.09 -16.99 -3.88
C LYS A 229 4.92 -15.75 -4.18
N LEU A 230 5.76 -15.37 -3.23
CA LEU A 230 6.70 -14.25 -3.34
C LEU A 230 8.08 -14.77 -3.77
N PRO A 231 8.86 -14.05 -4.60
CA PRO A 231 10.27 -14.41 -4.77
C PRO A 231 11.04 -14.14 -3.47
N PRO A 232 12.06 -14.94 -3.12
CA PRO A 232 12.85 -14.72 -1.90
C PRO A 232 13.58 -13.37 -1.85
N SER A 233 13.91 -12.81 -3.02
CA SER A 233 14.52 -11.49 -3.18
C SER A 233 13.69 -10.66 -4.17
N LEU A 234 13.41 -9.41 -3.79
CA LEU A 234 12.56 -8.49 -4.57
C LEU A 234 13.36 -7.40 -5.30
N GLY A 235 14.63 -7.19 -4.91
CA GLY A 235 15.51 -6.20 -5.53
C GLY A 235 15.86 -6.49 -7.00
N PRO A 236 16.47 -5.52 -7.72
CA PRO A 236 16.98 -4.26 -7.19
C PRO A 236 15.97 -3.10 -7.20
N LEU A 237 16.31 -2.07 -6.42
CA LEU A 237 15.71 -0.73 -6.49
C LEU A 237 16.26 0.03 -7.71
N PRO A 238 15.57 1.08 -8.19
CA PRO A 238 16.17 2.06 -9.09
C PRO A 238 17.38 2.76 -8.44
N GLU A 239 18.25 3.36 -9.25
CA GLU A 239 19.43 4.07 -8.75
C GLU A 239 19.06 5.20 -7.76
N ASP A 240 19.73 5.24 -6.61
CA ASP A 240 19.47 6.20 -5.53
C ASP A 240 19.62 7.66 -5.98
N SER A 241 20.53 7.93 -6.92
CA SER A 241 20.76 9.28 -7.49
C SER A 241 19.50 9.87 -8.14
N LEU A 242 18.61 9.01 -8.67
CA LEU A 242 17.35 9.45 -9.26
C LEU A 242 16.29 9.78 -8.19
N LEU A 243 16.47 9.30 -6.96
CA LEU A 243 15.55 9.54 -5.84
C LEU A 243 15.73 10.93 -5.23
N ASP A 244 16.91 11.53 -5.33
CA ASP A 244 17.14 12.92 -4.90
C ASP A 244 16.22 13.90 -5.65
N GLY A 245 15.95 13.65 -6.93
CA GLY A 245 15.03 14.43 -7.76
C GLY A 245 13.55 14.34 -7.36
N ILE A 246 13.21 13.45 -6.43
CA ILE A 246 11.87 13.32 -5.84
C ILE A 246 11.88 13.55 -4.32
N GLY A 247 12.96 14.07 -3.74
CA GLY A 247 13.04 14.37 -2.30
C GLY A 247 13.49 13.19 -1.42
N GLY A 248 14.17 12.21 -2.00
CA GLY A 248 14.71 11.04 -1.31
C GLY A 248 13.63 10.04 -0.89
N TRP A 249 13.97 9.15 0.04
CA TRP A 249 13.07 8.08 0.55
C TRP A 249 11.88 8.58 1.37
N GLY A 250 11.90 9.86 1.77
CA GLY A 250 10.97 10.45 2.72
C GLY A 250 10.99 9.79 4.10
N THR A 251 10.10 10.28 4.97
CA THR A 251 10.02 9.87 6.38
C THR A 251 8.60 9.46 6.71
N ILE A 252 8.45 8.37 7.45
CA ILE A 252 7.15 7.98 8.02
C ILE A 252 6.78 9.04 9.07
N PRO A 253 5.59 9.65 8.99
CA PRO A 253 5.23 10.77 9.85
C PRO A 253 4.97 10.31 11.28
N ILE A 254 5.12 11.24 12.23
CA ILE A 254 4.58 11.09 13.58
C ILE A 254 3.15 11.65 13.64
N LEU A 255 2.38 11.29 14.68
CA LEU A 255 0.98 11.71 14.82
C LEU A 255 0.82 13.23 14.77
N GLU A 256 1.75 13.96 15.38
CA GLU A 256 1.73 15.42 15.47
C GLU A 256 1.85 16.07 14.09
N GLN A 257 2.64 15.48 13.19
CA GLN A 257 2.76 15.94 11.79
C GLN A 257 1.48 15.71 10.99
N LEU A 258 0.63 14.79 11.44
CA LEU A 258 -0.71 14.53 10.88
C LEU A 258 -1.80 15.38 11.56
N GLY A 259 -1.43 16.29 12.47
CA GLY A 259 -2.38 17.11 13.23
C GLY A 259 -3.13 16.34 14.32
N LEU A 260 -2.63 15.16 14.70
CA LEU A 260 -3.27 14.28 15.68
C LEU A 260 -2.44 14.26 16.97
N LYS A 261 -3.12 14.05 18.11
CA LYS A 261 -2.49 13.89 19.42
C LYS A 261 -2.65 12.47 19.91
N GLU A 262 -1.66 11.99 20.66
CA GLU A 262 -1.71 10.68 21.28
C GLU A 262 -2.83 10.63 22.34
N ILE A 263 -3.74 9.68 22.19
CA ILE A 263 -4.82 9.45 23.16
C ILE A 263 -4.31 8.39 24.13
N LYS A 264 -4.06 8.76 25.39
CA LYS A 264 -3.72 7.79 26.44
C LYS A 264 -4.94 6.91 26.69
N ALA A 265 -4.76 5.57 26.71
CA ALA A 265 -5.85 4.60 26.87
C ALA A 265 -6.76 4.87 28.11
N CYS A 266 -6.22 5.45 29.19
CA CYS A 266 -7.02 5.85 30.37
C CYS A 266 -8.03 6.97 30.10
N GLN A 267 -7.85 7.82 29.09
CA GLN A 267 -8.77 8.93 28.80
C GLN A 267 -9.99 8.48 28.00
N ILE A 268 -9.93 7.34 27.31
CA ILE A 268 -11.02 6.81 26.48
C ILE A 268 -12.20 6.37 27.36
N PHE A 269 -11.94 5.75 28.51
CA PHE A 269 -12.99 5.35 29.45
C PHE A 269 -13.61 6.54 30.19
N HIS A 270 -12.88 7.65 30.33
CA HIS A 270 -13.38 8.86 30.98
C HIS A 270 -14.25 9.71 30.04
N SER A 271 -13.88 9.84 28.75
CA SER A 271 -14.69 10.62 27.80
C SER A 271 -16.00 9.92 27.44
N MET A 272 -16.00 8.59 27.26
CA MET A 272 -17.24 7.84 27.00
C MET A 272 -18.22 7.84 28.17
N SER A 273 -17.75 8.08 29.40
CA SER A 273 -18.61 8.16 30.59
C SER A 273 -19.23 9.55 30.80
N MET A 274 -18.65 10.60 30.22
CA MET A 274 -19.20 11.96 30.32
C MET A 274 -20.21 12.27 29.21
N ASP A 275 -20.07 11.69 28.02
CA ASP A 275 -21.00 11.94 26.90
C ASP A 275 -22.37 11.21 27.05
N PHE A 276 -22.56 10.38 28.09
CA PHE A 276 -23.81 9.66 28.37
C PHE A 276 -24.57 10.16 29.60
N LEU A 277 -24.13 11.26 30.23
CA LEU A 277 -24.77 11.82 31.44
C LEU A 277 -25.33 13.24 31.28
N ASP A 278 -25.32 13.79 30.07
CA ASP A 278 -26.01 15.04 29.74
C ASP A 278 -27.07 14.81 28.63
N GLU A 279 -28.15 14.12 29.01
CA GLU A 279 -29.52 14.29 28.45
C GLU A 279 -30.58 13.83 29.45
#